data_AF-A0AA43F5A9-F1
#
_entry.id   AF-A0AA43F5A9-F1
#
_cell.length_a   1.000
_cell.length_b   1.000
_cell.length_c   1.000
_cell.angle_alpha   90.00
_cell.angle_beta   90.00
_cell.angle_gamma   90.00
#
_symmetry.space_group_name_H-M   'P 1'
#
loop_
_entity.id
_entity.type
_entity.pdbx_description
1 polymer ?
#
loop_
_entity_poly.entity_id
_entity_poly.type
_entity_poly.pdbx_seq_one_letter_code
_entity_poly.pdbx_strand_id
1 'polypeptide(L)'
;MSVFSFHPGVHPRFISLRVRLAGCLTLGSLLMVSCAGDITPSDVRSGLKKVISGTDEQIFIGDTVDNHYHPNVIMKRGEAYFEKEEYAEALVEYNHFMDLHRNHVLAPYAAFRIGEIHFKMAKTIDRDPEPIQKAIAAFEQMRKDFPGSRYDAQAQQKLEECHNWIAQMHLFVGQFYYRRGSYLAAAHRFDQVIKTYPDKPVASDALYFQAKAYHEMGADDWAKDNLVVLLDKHPNSTASEAGTQLLEKIGGARPNTLLAQKSDPASLSDAGSAIILSSRPPTPSEPSVSSSPSSAIGTLGVPSSFDRLSSPTSGALGNAFTVCRLGAWC
;
A
#
# COMPACT_ATOMS: atom_id res chain seq x y z
N MET A 1 -9.40 -32.38 -49.89
CA MET A 1 -9.67 -33.69 -49.28
C MET A 1 -9.81 -33.50 -47.78
N SER A 2 -11.01 -33.82 -47.25
CA SER A 2 -11.39 -34.10 -45.84
C SER A 2 -11.13 -32.97 -44.82
N VAL A 3 -12.06 -32.15 -44.31
CA VAL A 3 -13.47 -32.29 -43.86
C VAL A 3 -13.67 -33.45 -42.88
N PHE A 4 -13.69 -33.14 -41.58
CA PHE A 4 -14.23 -34.01 -40.53
C PHE A 4 -15.43 -33.33 -39.87
N SER A 5 -16.59 -33.92 -40.12
CA SER A 5 -17.89 -33.60 -39.53
C SER A 5 -17.98 -34.12 -38.09
N PHE A 6 -18.61 -33.35 -37.21
CA PHE A 6 -19.20 -33.86 -35.97
C PHE A 6 -20.52 -33.13 -35.70
N HIS A 7 -21.59 -33.89 -35.53
CA HIS A 7 -22.93 -33.45 -35.15
C HIS A 7 -23.57 -34.60 -34.35
N PRO A 8 -24.71 -34.40 -33.66
CA PRO A 8 -24.84 -33.78 -32.34
C PRO A 8 -25.53 -34.73 -31.33
N GLY A 9 -25.68 -34.34 -30.06
CA GLY A 9 -26.65 -35.05 -29.21
C GLY A 9 -26.62 -34.79 -27.70
N VAL A 10 -27.79 -34.33 -27.22
CA VAL A 10 -28.46 -34.65 -25.94
C VAL A 10 -28.28 -33.67 -24.76
N HIS A 11 -29.34 -32.86 -24.58
CA HIS A 11 -29.72 -32.11 -23.37
C HIS A 11 -30.12 -33.02 -22.18
N PRO A 12 -30.01 -32.54 -20.93
CA PRO A 12 -30.90 -32.96 -19.86
C PRO A 12 -31.95 -31.89 -19.52
N ARG A 13 -33.19 -32.37 -19.39
CA ARG A 13 -34.41 -31.62 -19.06
C ARG A 13 -34.55 -31.42 -17.55
N PHE A 14 -35.01 -30.22 -17.17
CA PHE A 14 -35.54 -29.88 -15.85
C PHE A 14 -36.73 -30.78 -15.48
N ILE A 15 -36.67 -31.43 -14.32
CA ILE A 15 -37.79 -32.17 -13.72
C ILE A 15 -38.32 -31.36 -12.55
N SER A 16 -39.51 -30.79 -12.73
CA SER A 16 -40.31 -30.12 -11.70
C SER A 16 -41.12 -31.19 -10.93
N LEU A 17 -40.82 -31.38 -9.65
CA LEU A 17 -41.60 -32.25 -8.77
C LEU A 17 -42.55 -31.39 -7.92
N ARG A 18 -43.84 -31.36 -8.29
CA ARG A 18 -44.93 -30.79 -7.49
C ARG A 18 -45.47 -31.85 -6.54
N VAL A 19 -45.24 -31.69 -5.24
CA VAL A 19 -45.91 -32.49 -4.20
C VAL A 19 -47.13 -31.70 -3.70
N ARG A 20 -48.32 -32.28 -3.92
CA ARG A 20 -49.58 -31.87 -3.29
C ARG A 20 -49.66 -32.55 -1.92
N LEU A 21 -49.88 -31.80 -0.84
CA LEU A 21 -50.37 -32.37 0.42
C LEU A 21 -51.74 -31.78 0.75
N ALA A 22 -52.67 -32.69 0.98
CA ALA A 22 -54.08 -32.47 1.22
C ALA A 22 -54.36 -31.97 2.64
N GLY A 23 -55.38 -31.11 2.76
CA GLY A 23 -55.90 -30.64 4.03
C GLY A 23 -56.75 -31.70 4.74
N CYS A 24 -56.65 -31.69 6.06
CA CYS A 24 -57.61 -32.30 6.97
C CYS A 24 -57.38 -31.65 8.34
N LEU A 25 -58.32 -30.83 8.83
CA LEU A 25 -58.42 -30.49 10.26
C LEU A 25 -59.84 -29.96 10.53
N THR A 26 -60.63 -30.86 11.10
CA THR A 26 -61.99 -30.64 11.56
C THR A 26 -62.00 -30.44 13.08
N LEU A 27 -62.91 -29.54 13.50
CA LEU A 27 -63.56 -29.41 14.81
C LEU A 27 -62.77 -28.95 16.04
N GLY A 28 -63.35 -27.95 16.73
CA GLY A 28 -63.15 -27.76 18.17
C GLY A 28 -63.35 -26.33 18.65
N SER A 29 -64.60 -25.86 18.70
CA SER A 29 -64.98 -24.54 19.21
C SER A 29 -65.22 -24.55 20.73
N LEU A 30 -64.93 -23.41 21.36
CA LEU A 30 -65.61 -22.79 22.51
C LEU A 30 -65.22 -23.10 24.00
N LEU A 31 -65.01 -21.95 24.70
CA LEU A 31 -65.42 -21.55 26.06
C LEU A 31 -64.41 -21.53 27.23
N MET A 32 -64.00 -20.29 27.49
CA MET A 32 -63.69 -19.60 28.76
C MET A 32 -64.22 -20.24 30.06
N VAL A 33 -63.31 -20.40 31.04
CA VAL A 33 -63.62 -20.26 32.47
C VAL A 33 -62.49 -19.48 33.13
N SER A 34 -62.87 -18.34 33.73
CA SER A 34 -62.05 -17.44 34.52
C SER A 34 -62.09 -17.89 35.98
N CYS A 35 -60.92 -17.99 36.62
CA CYS A 35 -60.78 -17.99 38.07
C CYS A 35 -59.67 -17.01 38.46
N ALA A 36 -60.02 -16.09 39.35
CA ALA A 36 -59.17 -15.05 39.90
C ALA A 36 -57.99 -15.66 40.68
N GLY A 37 -56.78 -15.14 40.44
CA GLY A 37 -55.59 -15.38 41.24
C GLY A 37 -55.03 -14.05 41.72
N ASP A 38 -54.87 -13.92 43.04
CA ASP A 38 -54.28 -12.75 43.69
C ASP A 38 -52.81 -12.58 43.28
N ILE A 39 -52.48 -11.45 42.65
CA ILE A 39 -51.14 -11.14 42.15
C ILE A 39 -50.31 -10.61 43.31
N THR A 40 -49.27 -11.36 43.69
CA THR A 40 -48.25 -10.90 44.63
C THR A 40 -47.25 -9.97 43.91
N PRO A 41 -46.62 -9.00 44.58
CA PRO A 41 -45.66 -8.08 43.93
C PRO A 41 -44.41 -8.78 43.35
N SER A 42 -44.16 -10.06 43.68
CA SER A 42 -43.16 -10.90 43.01
C SER A 42 -43.57 -11.34 41.59
N ASP A 43 -44.88 -11.47 41.32
CA ASP A 43 -45.40 -11.84 40.01
C ASP A 43 -45.42 -10.67 39.03
N VAL A 44 -45.51 -9.43 39.54
CA VAL A 44 -45.33 -8.24 38.71
C VAL A 44 -43.88 -8.12 38.24
N ARG A 45 -42.89 -8.57 39.02
CA ARG A 45 -41.47 -8.60 38.60
C ARG A 45 -41.17 -9.74 37.60
N SER A 46 -41.83 -10.89 37.74
CA SER A 46 -41.72 -11.98 36.75
C SER A 46 -42.47 -11.65 35.44
N GLY A 47 -43.61 -10.95 35.55
CA GLY A 47 -44.37 -10.40 34.44
C GLY A 47 -43.66 -9.24 33.74
N LEU A 48 -42.99 -8.34 34.46
CA LEU A 48 -42.19 -7.26 33.86
C LEU A 48 -40.98 -7.80 33.08
N LYS A 49 -40.38 -8.90 33.54
CA LYS A 49 -39.32 -9.60 32.77
C LYS A 49 -39.86 -10.26 31.49
N LYS A 50 -41.18 -10.43 31.39
CA LYS A 50 -41.87 -11.05 30.25
C LYS A 50 -42.58 -10.05 29.32
N VAL A 51 -42.67 -8.77 29.69
CA VAL A 51 -43.47 -7.76 28.95
C VAL A 51 -42.62 -6.59 28.41
N ILE A 52 -41.30 -6.59 28.63
CA ILE A 52 -40.37 -5.61 28.01
C ILE A 52 -39.47 -6.24 26.92
N SER A 53 -39.79 -7.43 26.39
CA SER A 53 -39.06 -7.97 25.22
C SER A 53 -39.99 -8.20 24.03
N GLY A 54 -40.39 -7.08 23.43
CA GLY A 54 -41.08 -7.07 22.14
C GLY A 54 -40.16 -7.60 21.04
N THR A 55 -40.23 -8.91 20.82
CA THR A 55 -39.96 -9.65 19.57
C THR A 55 -38.57 -9.63 18.91
N ASP A 56 -37.67 -8.68 19.18
CA ASP A 56 -36.32 -8.69 18.58
C ASP A 56 -35.25 -9.38 19.43
N GLU A 57 -35.43 -9.43 20.76
CA GLU A 57 -34.43 -10.03 21.65
C GLU A 57 -34.42 -11.56 21.62
N GLN A 58 -35.52 -12.20 21.19
CA GLN A 58 -35.65 -13.66 21.22
C GLN A 58 -34.87 -14.37 20.11
N ILE A 59 -34.45 -13.66 19.07
CA ILE A 59 -33.58 -14.19 18.01
C ILE A 59 -32.17 -14.49 18.57
N PHE A 60 -31.77 -13.84 19.66
CA PHE A 60 -30.43 -13.93 20.25
C PHE A 60 -30.37 -14.78 21.53
N ILE A 61 -31.46 -15.45 21.96
CA ILE A 61 -31.51 -16.19 23.24
C ILE A 61 -30.65 -17.47 23.23
N GLY A 62 -30.25 -17.97 22.06
CA GLY A 62 -29.39 -19.16 21.91
C GLY A 62 -27.89 -18.86 21.79
N ASP A 63 -27.51 -17.63 21.44
CA ASP A 63 -26.12 -17.20 21.37
C ASP A 63 -25.78 -16.46 22.67
N THR A 64 -25.08 -17.13 23.58
CA THR A 64 -24.47 -16.43 24.72
C THR A 64 -23.58 -15.31 24.19
N VAL A 65 -23.60 -14.12 24.81
CA VAL A 65 -22.77 -12.96 24.39
C VAL A 65 -21.29 -13.36 24.20
N ASP A 66 -20.80 -14.29 25.03
CA ASP A 66 -19.45 -14.85 24.94
C ASP A 66 -19.13 -15.58 23.62
N ASN A 67 -20.14 -16.15 22.95
CA ASN A 67 -19.95 -16.85 21.67
C ASN A 67 -19.64 -15.87 20.54
N HIS A 68 -20.21 -14.67 20.54
CA HIS A 68 -19.96 -13.67 19.49
C HIS A 68 -18.51 -13.17 19.48
N TYR A 69 -17.88 -13.15 20.65
CA TYR A 69 -16.49 -12.74 20.82
C TYR A 69 -15.50 -13.90 20.79
N HIS A 70 -15.98 -15.14 20.62
CA HIS A 70 -15.10 -16.29 20.53
C HIS A 70 -14.21 -16.16 19.27
N PRO A 71 -12.88 -16.36 19.38
CA PRO A 71 -11.94 -16.09 18.29
C PRO A 71 -12.31 -16.82 16.99
N ASN A 72 -12.73 -18.09 17.08
CA ASN A 72 -13.15 -18.87 15.92
C ASN A 72 -14.43 -18.32 15.25
N VAL A 73 -15.34 -17.70 16.00
CA VAL A 73 -16.59 -17.14 15.46
C VAL A 73 -16.30 -15.85 14.70
N ILE A 74 -15.51 -14.94 15.28
CA ILE A 74 -15.05 -13.72 14.61
C ILE A 74 -14.30 -14.08 13.32
N MET A 75 -13.36 -15.04 13.41
CA MET A 75 -12.58 -15.47 12.26
C MET A 75 -13.48 -16.01 11.13
N LYS A 76 -14.43 -16.90 11.45
CA LYS A 76 -15.37 -17.43 10.45
C LYS A 76 -16.25 -16.36 9.82
N ARG A 77 -16.61 -15.32 10.58
CA ARG A 77 -17.39 -14.19 10.07
C ARG A 77 -16.58 -13.34 9.09
N GLY A 78 -15.34 -13.01 9.45
CA GLY A 78 -14.39 -12.33 8.56
C GLY A 78 -14.17 -13.11 7.26
N GLU A 79 -13.98 -14.42 7.36
CA GLU A 79 -13.87 -15.30 6.18
C GLU A 79 -15.13 -15.27 5.31
N ALA A 80 -16.31 -15.37 5.90
CA ALA A 80 -17.57 -15.31 5.15
C ALA A 80 -17.75 -13.99 4.39
N TYR A 81 -17.36 -12.86 5.00
CA TYR A 81 -17.38 -11.56 4.30
C TYR A 81 -16.33 -11.49 3.20
N PHE A 82 -15.12 -11.99 3.46
CA PHE A 82 -14.05 -12.02 2.47
C PHE A 82 -14.42 -12.85 1.23
N GLU A 83 -15.04 -14.02 1.43
CA GLU A 83 -15.51 -14.89 0.34
C GLU A 83 -16.63 -14.27 -0.49
N LYS A 84 -17.46 -13.42 0.12
CA LYS A 84 -18.49 -12.63 -0.56
C LYS A 84 -17.95 -11.37 -1.25
N GLU A 85 -16.65 -11.12 -1.15
CA GLU A 85 -16.01 -9.88 -1.62
C GLU A 85 -16.53 -8.60 -0.94
N GLU A 86 -17.17 -8.75 0.22
CA GLU A 86 -17.59 -7.67 1.13
C GLU A 86 -16.39 -7.24 1.98
N TYR A 87 -15.40 -6.66 1.30
CA TYR A 87 -14.08 -6.36 1.87
C TYR A 87 -14.10 -5.35 3.02
N ALA A 88 -15.04 -4.40 3.00
CA ALA A 88 -15.14 -3.39 4.06
C ALA A 88 -15.61 -4.02 5.38
N GLU A 89 -16.60 -4.91 5.30
CA GLU A 89 -17.15 -5.67 6.41
C GLU A 89 -16.12 -6.69 6.93
N ALA A 90 -15.45 -7.40 6.03
CA ALA A 90 -14.38 -8.33 6.37
C ALA A 90 -13.26 -7.63 7.16
N LEU A 91 -12.84 -6.44 6.71
CA LEU A 91 -11.80 -5.66 7.36
C LEU A 91 -12.16 -5.29 8.80
N VAL A 92 -13.42 -4.94 9.05
CA VAL A 92 -13.91 -4.63 10.41
C VAL A 92 -13.79 -5.87 11.31
N GLU A 93 -14.20 -7.05 10.83
CA GLU A 93 -14.13 -8.29 11.61
C GLU A 93 -12.69 -8.74 11.90
N TYR A 94 -11.77 -8.63 10.93
CA TYR A 94 -10.36 -8.98 11.19
C TYR A 94 -9.67 -7.98 12.13
N ASN A 95 -9.97 -6.68 12.03
CA ASN A 95 -9.49 -5.70 13.00
C ASN A 95 -10.05 -5.99 14.40
N HIS A 96 -11.34 -6.31 14.48
CA HIS A 96 -11.98 -6.70 15.73
C HIS A 96 -11.30 -7.93 16.37
N PHE A 97 -10.93 -8.93 15.54
CA PHE A 97 -10.12 -10.06 16.00
C PHE A 97 -8.77 -9.61 16.56
N MET A 98 -8.07 -8.71 15.88
CA MET A 98 -6.75 -8.21 16.30
C MET A 98 -6.80 -7.37 17.57
N ASP A 99 -7.91 -6.67 17.81
CA ASP A 99 -8.13 -5.88 19.02
C ASP A 99 -8.37 -6.76 20.25
N LEU A 100 -9.17 -7.82 20.10
CA LEU A 100 -9.53 -8.72 21.21
C LEU A 100 -8.54 -9.87 21.43
N HIS A 101 -8.00 -10.43 20.36
CA HIS A 101 -7.32 -11.74 20.36
C HIS A 101 -5.91 -11.70 19.75
N ARG A 102 -5.14 -10.64 20.02
CA ARG A 102 -3.78 -10.44 19.45
C ARG A 102 -2.80 -11.59 19.69
N ASN A 103 -2.91 -12.31 20.81
CA ASN A 103 -2.00 -13.40 21.17
C ASN A 103 -2.49 -14.79 20.70
N HIS A 104 -3.63 -14.86 20.00
CA HIS A 104 -4.20 -16.12 19.55
C HIS A 104 -3.41 -16.73 18.37
N VAL A 105 -3.46 -18.05 18.20
CA VAL A 105 -2.78 -18.79 17.12
C VAL A 105 -3.17 -18.30 15.72
N LEU A 106 -4.38 -17.73 15.59
CA LEU A 106 -4.92 -17.19 14.34
C LEU A 106 -4.59 -15.70 14.11
N ALA A 107 -3.95 -15.00 15.05
CA ALA A 107 -3.63 -13.58 14.88
C ALA A 107 -2.72 -13.29 13.67
N PRO A 108 -1.67 -14.09 13.39
CA PRO A 108 -0.88 -13.90 12.16
C PRO A 108 -1.72 -14.10 10.88
N TYR A 109 -2.75 -14.94 10.92
CA TYR A 109 -3.66 -15.13 9.79
C TYR A 109 -4.56 -13.91 9.59
N ALA A 110 -5.17 -13.40 10.67
CA ALA A 110 -6.01 -12.20 10.60
C ALA A 110 -5.21 -10.99 10.06
N ALA A 111 -3.99 -10.77 10.58
CA ALA A 111 -3.11 -9.71 10.11
C ALA A 111 -2.73 -9.86 8.62
N PHE A 112 -2.47 -11.09 8.17
CA PHE A 112 -2.25 -11.36 6.74
C PHE A 112 -3.49 -11.02 5.90
N ARG A 113 -4.69 -11.42 6.34
CA ARG A 113 -5.96 -11.14 5.65
C ARG A 113 -6.25 -9.65 5.52
N ILE A 114 -5.92 -8.85 6.54
CA ILE A 114 -6.06 -7.38 6.49
C ILE A 114 -5.26 -6.80 5.31
N GLY A 115 -4.02 -7.25 5.12
CA GLY A 115 -3.20 -6.85 3.96
C GLY A 115 -3.80 -7.29 2.63
N GLU A 116 -4.26 -8.54 2.53
CA GLU A 116 -4.92 -9.06 1.32
C GLU A 116 -6.18 -8.28 0.95
N ILE A 117 -6.98 -7.88 1.94
CA ILE A 117 -8.18 -7.08 1.74
C ILE A 117 -7.82 -5.73 1.13
N HIS A 118 -6.87 -5.00 1.72
CA HIS A 118 -6.44 -3.71 1.19
C HIS A 118 -5.90 -3.82 -0.24
N PHE A 119 -5.17 -4.90 -0.55
CA PHE A 119 -4.71 -5.19 -1.89
C PHE A 119 -5.87 -5.41 -2.87
N LYS A 120 -6.88 -6.21 -2.48
CA LYS A 120 -8.07 -6.49 -3.31
C LYS A 120 -9.02 -5.31 -3.47
N MET A 121 -8.99 -4.35 -2.55
CA MET A 121 -9.75 -3.10 -2.68
C MET A 121 -9.18 -2.16 -3.76
N ALA A 122 -7.94 -2.38 -4.21
CA ALA A 122 -7.37 -1.65 -5.33
C ALA A 122 -8.12 -2.00 -6.62
N LYS A 123 -8.52 -0.97 -7.38
CA LYS A 123 -9.32 -1.14 -8.60
C LYS A 123 -8.43 -1.31 -9.81
N THR A 124 -7.98 -0.20 -10.38
CA THR A 124 -7.21 -0.16 -11.63
C THR A 124 -6.03 0.79 -11.44
N ILE A 125 -5.00 0.64 -12.27
CA ILE A 125 -3.72 1.36 -12.16
C ILE A 125 -3.82 2.87 -12.36
N ASP A 126 -4.91 3.35 -12.96
CA ASP A 126 -5.26 4.75 -13.17
C ASP A 126 -6.02 5.39 -11.99
N ARG A 127 -6.33 4.60 -10.95
CA ARG A 127 -7.05 5.05 -9.75
C ARG A 127 -6.07 5.36 -8.61
N ASP A 128 -6.62 5.88 -7.52
CA ASP A 128 -5.87 6.19 -6.30
C ASP A 128 -5.10 4.96 -5.78
N PRO A 129 -3.78 5.05 -5.56
CA PRO A 129 -2.97 3.98 -4.98
C PRO A 129 -3.15 3.78 -3.48
N GLU A 130 -3.96 4.60 -2.78
CA GLU A 130 -4.16 4.52 -1.32
C GLU A 130 -4.43 3.09 -0.80
N PRO A 131 -5.29 2.25 -1.43
CA PRO A 131 -5.49 0.88 -0.96
C PRO A 131 -4.22 0.03 -0.99
N ILE A 132 -3.36 0.21 -2.00
CA ILE A 132 -2.09 -0.52 -2.11
C ILE A 132 -1.09 -0.02 -1.06
N GLN A 133 -1.08 1.28 -0.77
CA GLN A 133 -0.24 1.83 0.31
C GLN A 133 -0.67 1.28 1.69
N LYS A 134 -1.97 1.15 1.93
CA LYS A 134 -2.51 0.49 3.13
C LYS A 134 -2.14 -0.99 3.19
N ALA A 135 -2.15 -1.68 2.05
CA ALA A 135 -1.73 -3.07 1.97
C ALA A 135 -0.25 -3.24 2.36
N ILE A 136 0.63 -2.37 1.84
CA ILE A 136 2.07 -2.36 2.20
C ILE A 136 2.23 -2.18 3.70
N ALA A 137 1.61 -1.15 4.28
CA ALA A 137 1.68 -0.89 5.72
C ALA A 137 1.16 -2.08 6.54
N ALA A 138 0.07 -2.72 6.12
CA ALA A 138 -0.50 -3.88 6.81
C ALA A 138 0.43 -5.10 6.76
N PHE A 139 1.02 -5.42 5.61
CA PHE A 139 1.96 -6.52 5.49
C PHE A 139 3.26 -6.25 6.25
N GLU A 140 3.82 -5.04 6.18
CA GLU A 140 4.99 -4.66 6.98
C GLU A 140 4.72 -4.79 8.48
N GLN A 141 3.57 -4.29 8.93
CA GLN A 141 3.16 -4.38 10.33
C GLN A 141 2.98 -5.84 10.76
N MET A 142 2.36 -6.69 9.94
CA MET A 142 2.21 -8.11 10.21
C MET A 142 3.56 -8.82 10.36
N ARG A 143 4.53 -8.55 9.46
CA ARG A 143 5.86 -9.15 9.52
C ARG A 143 6.65 -8.69 10.74
N LYS A 144 6.43 -7.44 11.17
CA LYS A 144 7.01 -6.88 12.38
C LYS A 144 6.40 -7.48 13.65
N ASP A 145 5.09 -7.65 13.68
CA ASP A 145 4.36 -8.14 14.86
C ASP A 145 4.48 -9.67 15.00
N PHE A 146 4.56 -10.40 13.89
CA PHE A 146 4.58 -11.87 13.85
C PHE A 146 5.75 -12.44 13.01
N PRO A 147 7.00 -12.20 13.42
CA PRO A 147 8.18 -12.68 12.70
C PRO A 147 8.22 -14.22 12.66
N GLY A 148 8.55 -14.80 11.51
CA GLY A 148 8.67 -16.25 11.33
C GLY A 148 7.34 -17.02 11.33
N SER A 149 6.20 -16.33 11.27
CA SER A 149 4.90 -16.98 11.11
C SER A 149 4.80 -17.71 9.76
N ARG A 150 3.87 -18.68 9.64
CA ARG A 150 3.63 -19.42 8.39
C ARG A 150 3.28 -18.54 7.18
N TYR A 151 2.86 -17.31 7.44
CA TYR A 151 2.43 -16.33 6.44
C TYR A 151 3.51 -15.29 6.11
N ASP A 152 4.66 -15.29 6.80
CA ASP A 152 5.71 -14.29 6.61
C ASP A 152 6.25 -14.29 5.16
N ALA A 153 6.54 -15.48 4.62
CA ALA A 153 6.98 -15.64 3.24
C ALA A 153 5.91 -15.18 2.22
N GLN A 154 4.64 -15.48 2.48
CA GLN A 154 3.53 -15.06 1.62
C GLN A 154 3.31 -13.55 1.69
N ALA A 155 3.44 -12.94 2.87
CA ALA A 155 3.37 -11.50 3.06
C ALA A 155 4.52 -10.77 2.32
N GLN A 156 5.73 -11.33 2.35
CA GLN A 156 6.86 -10.80 1.57
C GLN A 156 6.58 -10.81 0.06
N GLN A 157 6.02 -11.91 -0.46
CA GLN A 157 5.63 -11.98 -1.87
C GLN A 157 4.55 -10.93 -2.21
N LYS A 158 3.56 -10.76 -1.33
CA LYS A 158 2.52 -9.72 -1.51
C LYS A 158 3.05 -8.30 -1.43
N LEU A 159 4.04 -8.03 -0.58
CA LEU A 159 4.74 -6.75 -0.56
C LEU A 159 5.44 -6.47 -1.90
N GLU A 160 6.12 -7.47 -2.46
CA GLU A 160 6.77 -7.33 -3.77
C GLU A 160 5.76 -7.06 -4.90
N GLU A 161 4.60 -7.72 -4.88
CA GLU A 161 3.48 -7.44 -5.78
C GLU A 161 2.97 -5.99 -5.64
N CYS A 162 2.79 -5.51 -4.40
CA CYS A 162 2.35 -4.13 -4.13
C CYS A 162 3.35 -3.09 -4.67
N HIS A 163 4.64 -3.27 -4.41
CA HIS A 163 5.68 -2.38 -4.91
C HIS A 163 5.76 -2.40 -6.44
N ASN A 164 5.62 -3.57 -7.07
CA ASN A 164 5.55 -3.68 -8.52
C ASN A 164 4.34 -2.91 -9.08
N TRP A 165 3.19 -3.03 -8.43
CA TRP A 165 1.98 -2.30 -8.81
C TRP A 165 2.18 -0.77 -8.76
N ILE A 166 2.77 -0.25 -7.68
CA ILE A 166 3.08 1.19 -7.55
C ILE A 166 4.08 1.64 -8.63
N ALA A 167 5.14 0.87 -8.87
CA ALA A 167 6.12 1.18 -9.91
C ALA A 167 5.46 1.27 -11.30
N GLN A 168 4.60 0.33 -11.64
CA GLN A 168 3.82 0.36 -12.88
C GLN A 168 2.89 1.57 -12.94
N MET A 169 2.24 1.94 -11.83
CA MET A 169 1.36 3.10 -11.76
C MET A 169 2.11 4.39 -12.10
N HIS A 170 3.30 4.58 -11.54
CA HIS A 170 4.13 5.75 -11.83
C HIS A 170 4.57 5.79 -13.30
N LEU A 171 4.95 4.65 -13.88
CA LEU A 171 5.26 4.57 -15.31
C LEU A 171 4.04 4.94 -16.16
N PHE A 172 2.87 4.38 -15.86
CA PHE A 172 1.63 4.62 -16.58
C PHE A 172 1.25 6.12 -16.56
N VAL A 173 1.32 6.75 -15.39
CA VAL A 173 1.06 8.19 -15.22
C VAL A 173 2.11 9.02 -15.96
N GLY A 174 3.38 8.64 -15.91
CA GLY A 174 4.45 9.30 -16.65
C GLY A 174 4.23 9.26 -18.17
N GLN A 175 3.87 8.08 -18.70
CA GLN A 175 3.53 7.92 -20.12
C GLN A 175 2.30 8.74 -20.52
N PHE A 176 1.30 8.85 -19.63
CA PHE A 176 0.16 9.73 -19.85
C PHE A 176 0.57 11.21 -19.97
N TYR A 177 1.41 11.72 -19.06
CA TYR A 177 1.92 13.09 -19.14
C TYR A 177 2.79 13.33 -20.38
N TYR A 178 3.61 12.35 -20.75
CA TYR A 178 4.44 12.41 -21.96
C TYR A 178 3.56 12.55 -23.21
N ARG A 179 2.50 11.74 -23.35
CA ARG A 179 1.55 11.84 -24.48
C ARG A 179 0.80 13.17 -24.51
N ARG A 180 0.67 13.87 -23.37
CA ARG A 180 0.05 15.20 -23.25
C ARG A 180 1.03 16.34 -23.54
N GLY A 181 2.30 16.07 -23.83
CA GLY A 181 3.34 17.08 -24.04
C GLY A 181 3.86 17.72 -22.74
N SER A 182 3.47 17.21 -21.57
CA SER A 182 3.97 17.71 -20.28
C SER A 182 5.22 16.93 -19.87
N TYR A 183 6.33 17.23 -20.55
CA TYR A 183 7.57 16.46 -20.42
C TYR A 183 8.23 16.58 -19.05
N LEU A 184 8.17 17.76 -18.41
CA LEU A 184 8.71 17.94 -17.05
C LEU A 184 7.95 17.09 -16.02
N ALA A 185 6.61 17.09 -16.09
CA ALA A 185 5.79 16.26 -15.20
C ALA A 185 5.99 14.76 -15.47
N ALA A 186 6.15 14.38 -16.75
CA ALA A 186 6.47 13.01 -17.13
C ALA A 186 7.82 12.57 -16.56
N ALA A 187 8.86 13.39 -16.74
CA ALA A 187 10.20 13.13 -16.21
C ALA A 187 10.19 12.97 -14.69
N HIS A 188 9.44 13.82 -13.97
CA HIS A 188 9.27 13.67 -12.52
C HIS A 188 8.61 12.33 -12.14
N ARG A 189 7.62 11.86 -12.91
CA ARG A 189 6.99 10.55 -12.63
C ARG A 189 7.92 9.37 -12.89
N PHE A 190 8.73 9.42 -13.94
CA PHE A 190 9.73 8.40 -14.21
C PHE A 190 10.85 8.39 -13.17
N ASP A 191 11.29 9.57 -12.74
CA ASP A 191 12.28 9.73 -11.67
C ASP A 191 11.84 9.06 -10.35
N GLN A 192 10.54 9.12 -10.01
CA GLN A 192 10.00 8.41 -8.84
C GLN A 192 10.20 6.89 -8.93
N VAL A 193 10.04 6.31 -10.13
CA VAL A 193 10.29 4.87 -10.34
C VAL A 193 11.77 4.56 -10.18
N ILE A 194 12.65 5.36 -10.78
CA ILE A 194 14.08 5.11 -10.80
C ILE A 194 14.70 5.23 -9.41
N LYS A 195 14.24 6.20 -8.62
CA LYS A 195 14.71 6.41 -7.24
C LYS A 195 14.16 5.37 -6.26
N THR A 196 12.88 5.03 -6.38
CA THR A 196 12.20 4.18 -5.38
C THR A 196 12.28 2.69 -5.72
N TYR A 197 12.30 2.36 -7.02
CA TYR A 197 12.18 1.00 -7.53
C TYR A 197 13.22 0.66 -8.61
N PRO A 198 14.52 0.89 -8.38
CA PRO A 198 15.57 0.65 -9.38
C PRO A 198 15.68 -0.83 -9.80
N ASP A 199 15.35 -1.76 -8.91
CA ASP A 199 15.49 -3.21 -9.15
C ASP A 199 14.27 -3.82 -9.88
N LYS A 200 13.20 -3.03 -10.08
CA LYS A 200 11.99 -3.53 -10.74
C LYS A 200 12.16 -3.49 -12.26
N PRO A 201 11.54 -4.42 -13.01
CA PRO A 201 11.67 -4.47 -14.48
C PRO A 201 11.18 -3.19 -15.17
N VAL A 202 10.27 -2.45 -14.54
CA VAL A 202 9.74 -1.17 -15.02
C VAL A 202 10.78 -0.04 -14.98
N ALA A 203 11.88 -0.19 -14.25
CA ALA A 203 12.91 0.84 -14.14
C ALA A 203 13.61 1.13 -15.48
N SER A 204 13.83 0.10 -16.32
CA SER A 204 14.42 0.29 -17.64
C SER A 204 13.53 1.13 -18.55
N ASP A 205 12.22 0.87 -18.54
CA ASP A 205 11.26 1.64 -19.31
C ASP A 205 11.18 3.08 -18.81
N ALA A 206 11.19 3.28 -17.48
CA ALA A 206 11.17 4.60 -16.87
C ALA A 206 12.39 5.43 -17.28
N LEU A 207 13.60 4.85 -17.24
CA LEU A 207 14.84 5.51 -17.70
C LEU A 207 14.75 5.91 -19.17
N TYR A 208 14.26 5.02 -20.04
CA TYR A 208 14.10 5.32 -21.47
C TYR A 208 13.10 6.46 -21.71
N PHE A 209 11.92 6.40 -21.09
CA PHE A 209 10.92 7.46 -21.26
C PHE A 209 11.34 8.77 -20.61
N GLN A 210 12.14 8.74 -19.53
CA GLN A 210 12.72 9.94 -18.95
C GLN A 210 13.73 10.59 -19.92
N ALA A 211 14.63 9.80 -20.52
CA ALA A 211 15.54 10.29 -21.54
C ALA A 211 14.77 10.87 -22.74
N LYS A 212 13.71 10.19 -23.18
CA LYS A 212 12.84 10.69 -24.24
C LYS A 212 12.19 12.02 -23.86
N ALA A 213 11.68 12.15 -22.64
CA ALA A 213 11.12 13.41 -22.15
C ALA A 213 12.17 14.54 -22.13
N TYR A 214 13.41 14.26 -21.73
CA TYR A 214 14.49 15.27 -21.76
C TYR A 214 14.84 15.71 -23.19
N HIS A 215 14.90 14.76 -24.13
CA HIS A 215 15.13 15.07 -25.54
C HIS A 215 14.03 15.99 -26.11
N GLU A 216 12.76 15.71 -25.84
CA GLU A 216 11.65 16.56 -26.28
C GLU A 216 11.66 17.97 -25.65
N MET A 217 12.35 18.14 -24.52
CA MET A 217 12.59 19.45 -23.90
C MET A 217 13.82 20.17 -24.45
N GLY A 218 14.61 19.54 -25.33
CA GLY A 218 15.89 20.05 -25.83
C GLY A 218 17.06 19.89 -24.85
N ALA A 219 16.89 19.10 -23.78
CA ALA A 219 17.92 18.82 -22.78
C ALA A 219 18.69 17.53 -23.16
N ASP A 220 19.37 17.57 -24.30
CA ASP A 220 20.02 16.39 -24.90
C ASP A 220 21.15 15.80 -24.05
N ASP A 221 21.85 16.63 -23.27
CA ASP A 221 22.90 16.17 -22.35
C ASP A 221 22.31 15.24 -21.28
N TRP A 222 21.20 15.65 -20.66
CA TRP A 222 20.50 14.82 -19.67
C TRP A 222 19.85 13.58 -20.30
N ALA A 223 19.40 13.68 -21.55
CA ALA A 223 18.90 12.52 -22.28
C ALA A 223 20.03 11.48 -22.48
N LYS A 224 21.22 11.91 -22.93
CA LYS A 224 22.38 11.03 -23.11
C LYS A 224 22.80 10.36 -21.81
N ASP A 225 22.88 11.10 -20.71
CA ASP A 225 23.28 10.57 -19.41
C ASP A 225 22.33 9.45 -18.95
N ASN A 226 21.02 9.65 -19.07
CA ASN A 226 20.03 8.62 -18.73
C ASN A 226 20.11 7.38 -19.63
N LEU A 227 20.38 7.57 -20.93
CA LEU A 227 20.57 6.46 -21.87
C LEU A 227 21.82 5.65 -21.56
N VAL A 228 22.92 6.31 -21.17
CA VAL A 228 24.14 5.63 -20.75
C VAL A 228 23.88 4.78 -19.50
N VAL A 229 23.20 5.34 -18.50
CA VAL A 229 22.83 4.60 -17.28
C VAL A 229 21.91 3.42 -17.61
N LEU A 230 20.99 3.59 -18.55
CA LEU A 230 20.09 2.52 -19.00
C LEU A 230 20.86 1.36 -19.66
N LEU A 231 21.82 1.66 -20.54
CA LEU A 231 22.61 0.64 -21.23
C LEU A 231 23.58 -0.08 -20.28
N ASP A 232 24.09 0.62 -19.27
CA ASP A 232 24.96 0.05 -18.25
C ASP A 232 24.19 -0.90 -17.30
N LYS A 233 23.04 -0.44 -16.78
CA LYS A 233 22.26 -1.20 -15.79
C LYS A 233 21.36 -2.28 -16.40
N HIS A 234 20.81 -2.07 -17.59
CA HIS A 234 19.79 -2.93 -18.18
C HIS A 234 20.10 -3.36 -19.63
N PRO A 235 21.28 -3.91 -19.94
CA PRO A 235 21.74 -4.12 -21.33
C PRO A 235 20.81 -5.01 -22.19
N ASN A 236 20.07 -5.95 -21.59
CA ASN A 236 19.23 -6.92 -22.30
C ASN A 236 17.73 -6.56 -22.32
N SER A 237 17.36 -5.32 -21.97
CA SER A 237 15.96 -4.89 -21.97
C SER A 237 15.50 -4.39 -23.34
N THR A 238 14.21 -4.47 -23.64
CA THR A 238 13.62 -3.88 -24.87
C THR A 238 13.83 -2.37 -24.92
N ALA A 239 13.83 -1.71 -23.77
CA ALA A 239 14.13 -0.29 -23.63
C ALA A 239 15.58 0.05 -24.03
N SER A 240 16.52 -0.89 -23.89
CA SER A 240 17.92 -0.69 -24.30
C SER A 240 18.11 -0.62 -25.79
N GLU A 241 17.41 -1.46 -26.55
CA GLU A 241 17.41 -1.39 -28.01
C GLU A 241 16.79 -0.08 -28.51
N ALA A 242 15.71 0.39 -27.87
CA ALA A 242 15.13 1.69 -28.20
C ALA A 242 16.04 2.85 -27.76
N GLY A 243 16.74 2.69 -26.64
CA GLY A 243 17.67 3.66 -26.08
C GLY A 243 18.91 3.87 -26.95
N THR A 244 19.50 2.81 -27.51
CA THR A 244 20.61 2.94 -28.47
C THR A 244 20.20 3.72 -29.71
N GLN A 245 19.03 3.42 -30.28
CA GLN A 245 18.50 4.15 -31.44
C GLN A 245 18.25 5.63 -31.12
N LEU A 246 17.78 5.96 -29.92
CA LEU A 246 17.60 7.35 -29.51
C LEU A 246 18.96 8.05 -29.34
N LEU A 247 19.95 7.37 -28.78
CA LEU A 247 21.30 7.92 -28.61
C LEU A 247 21.97 8.27 -29.95
N GLU A 248 21.81 7.41 -30.95
CA GLU A 248 22.28 7.63 -32.32
C GLU A 248 21.62 8.87 -32.95
N LYS A 249 20.32 9.06 -32.75
CA LYS A 249 19.57 10.22 -33.26
C LYS A 249 20.04 11.55 -32.65
N ILE A 250 20.41 11.56 -31.38
CA ILE A 250 20.92 12.77 -30.68
C ILE A 250 22.37 13.07 -31.10
N GLY A 251 23.01 12.22 -31.92
CA GLY A 251 24.41 12.38 -32.35
C GLY A 251 25.40 12.00 -31.25
N GLY A 252 25.00 11.17 -30.30
CA GLY A 252 25.86 10.69 -29.22
C GLY A 252 26.65 9.45 -29.62
N ALA A 253 27.92 9.61 -29.97
CA ALA A 253 28.89 8.54 -29.73
C ALA A 253 28.90 8.26 -28.21
N ARG A 254 28.97 6.99 -27.80
CA ARG A 254 29.09 6.60 -26.39
C ARG A 254 30.17 7.48 -25.72
N PRO A 255 29.91 8.16 -24.59
CA PRO A 255 30.99 8.83 -23.90
C PRO A 255 32.07 7.79 -23.59
N ASN A 256 33.30 8.04 -24.03
CA ASN A 256 34.45 7.13 -23.98
C ASN A 256 34.93 6.81 -22.54
N THR A 257 34.09 6.97 -21.52
CA THR A 257 34.53 7.11 -20.13
C THR A 257 34.20 5.92 -19.23
N LEU A 258 34.01 4.70 -19.76
CA LEU A 258 33.91 3.48 -18.93
C LEU A 258 34.57 2.21 -19.51
N LEU A 259 35.35 2.31 -20.60
CA LEU A 259 36.10 1.17 -21.16
C LEU A 259 37.59 1.48 -21.41
N ALA A 260 38.20 2.29 -20.54
CA ALA A 260 39.64 2.54 -20.56
C ALA A 260 40.25 2.34 -19.17
N GLN A 261 40.50 1.07 -18.83
CA GLN A 261 41.79 0.56 -18.31
C GLN A 261 41.57 -0.80 -17.62
N LYS A 262 41.53 -1.86 -18.45
CA LYS A 262 42.18 -3.10 -18.08
C LYS A 262 43.26 -3.35 -19.13
N SER A 263 44.36 -2.63 -19.01
CA SER A 263 45.61 -3.01 -19.65
C SER A 263 46.35 -3.92 -18.68
N ASP A 264 46.52 -5.18 -19.08
CA ASP A 264 47.37 -6.15 -18.40
C ASP A 264 48.82 -5.61 -18.31
N PRO A 265 49.60 -5.93 -17.27
CA PRO A 265 50.96 -5.43 -17.14
C PRO A 265 51.89 -6.18 -18.10
N ALA A 266 52.37 -5.50 -19.13
CA ALA A 266 53.51 -5.96 -19.92
C ALA A 266 54.78 -5.88 -19.06
N SER A 267 55.47 -7.01 -18.99
CA SER A 267 56.76 -7.20 -18.33
C SER A 267 57.88 -6.46 -19.08
N LEU A 268 58.68 -5.69 -18.33
CA LEU A 268 60.01 -5.26 -18.76
C LEU A 268 60.99 -5.67 -17.65
N SER A 269 61.86 -6.61 -17.98
CA SER A 269 62.95 -7.09 -17.14
C SER A 269 64.27 -6.46 -17.58
N ASP A 270 64.96 -5.90 -16.58
CA ASP A 270 66.40 -5.94 -16.32
C ASP A 270 67.41 -5.81 -17.46
N ALA A 271 68.16 -4.70 -17.43
CA ALA A 271 69.62 -4.74 -17.42
C ALA A 271 70.24 -3.40 -16.94
N GLY A 272 71.08 -3.46 -15.89
CA GLY A 272 72.35 -2.73 -15.86
C GLY A 272 72.49 -1.45 -15.01
N SER A 273 72.75 -1.64 -13.71
CA SER A 273 73.74 -0.95 -12.85
C SER A 273 74.17 0.50 -13.09
N ALA A 274 73.98 1.38 -12.09
CA ALA A 274 75.01 2.27 -11.52
C ALA A 274 74.55 2.93 -10.20
N ILE A 275 75.52 3.19 -9.32
CA ILE A 275 75.42 3.56 -7.90
C ILE A 275 75.64 5.09 -7.70
N ILE A 276 75.12 5.65 -6.60
CA ILE A 276 75.50 6.94 -5.91
C ILE A 276 74.90 8.23 -6.55
N LEU A 277 74.28 9.24 -5.89
CA LEU A 277 74.29 9.84 -4.53
C LEU A 277 73.01 10.69 -4.26
N SER A 278 72.58 10.75 -2.99
CA SER A 278 71.96 11.87 -2.24
C SER A 278 70.87 12.79 -2.86
N SER A 279 69.65 12.79 -2.30
CA SER A 279 69.17 13.73 -1.25
C SER A 279 67.64 13.63 -1.01
N ARG A 280 67.26 13.82 0.27
CA ARG A 280 65.92 13.86 0.95
C ARG A 280 64.87 14.80 0.27
N PRO A 281 63.58 14.94 0.69
CA PRO A 281 62.75 14.38 1.81
C PRO A 281 61.29 13.99 1.36
N PRO A 282 60.15 14.00 2.12
CA PRO A 282 59.80 14.29 3.54
C PRO A 282 58.75 13.35 4.21
N THR A 283 58.31 13.65 5.45
CA THR A 283 56.99 13.38 6.15
C THR A 283 57.15 13.18 7.68
N PRO A 284 56.10 13.12 8.54
CA PRO A 284 54.79 13.84 8.58
C PRO A 284 54.28 14.28 10.00
N SER A 285 53.15 15.02 9.97
CA SER A 285 51.95 15.01 10.86
C SER A 285 51.98 15.46 12.33
N GLU A 286 51.00 16.31 12.71
CA GLU A 286 50.28 16.41 14.00
C GLU A 286 49.18 17.53 13.94
N PRO A 287 48.27 17.74 14.92
CA PRO A 287 47.25 16.84 15.49
C PRO A 287 45.83 17.48 15.57
N SER A 288 44.85 16.68 16.00
CA SER A 288 43.45 17.06 16.26
C SER A 288 43.20 17.56 17.70
N VAL A 289 42.22 18.46 17.85
CA VAL A 289 41.82 19.15 19.09
C VAL A 289 40.40 18.73 19.48
N SER A 290 40.16 18.44 20.77
CA SER A 290 39.12 19.08 21.60
C SER A 290 38.79 18.28 22.87
N SER A 291 38.67 19.03 23.96
CA SER A 291 38.33 18.61 25.31
C SER A 291 37.11 19.40 25.80
N SER A 292 36.21 18.75 26.54
CA SER A 292 35.21 19.38 27.44
C SER A 292 35.73 19.35 28.89
N PRO A 293 35.21 20.17 29.85
CA PRO A 293 33.94 19.86 30.53
C PRO A 293 33.10 21.07 31.07
N SER A 294 31.94 20.74 31.66
CA SER A 294 30.87 21.51 32.36
C SER A 294 31.34 22.50 33.46
N SER A 295 30.61 23.55 33.92
CA SER A 295 29.27 23.56 34.58
C SER A 295 28.72 24.98 34.91
N ALA A 296 27.38 25.15 34.83
CA ALA A 296 26.41 25.77 35.77
C ALA A 296 26.19 27.31 36.04
N ILE A 297 24.89 27.62 36.29
CA ILE A 297 24.21 28.77 37.00
C ILE A 297 23.86 30.02 36.13
N GLY A 298 22.64 30.59 36.08
CA GLY A 298 21.34 30.37 36.75
C GLY A 298 20.21 31.34 36.29
N THR A 299 18.94 30.96 36.58
CA THR A 299 17.75 31.74 37.07
C THR A 299 17.40 33.12 36.47
N LEU A 300 16.20 33.41 35.92
CA LEU A 300 14.81 33.62 36.47
C LEU A 300 13.91 33.98 35.24
N GLY A 301 12.59 33.83 35.13
CA GLY A 301 11.48 33.49 36.01
C GLY A 301 10.17 33.49 35.19
N VAL A 302 9.14 32.80 35.70
CA VAL A 302 7.76 32.70 35.16
C VAL A 302 6.86 33.66 35.95
N PRO A 303 5.70 34.08 35.43
CA PRO A 303 4.48 33.57 36.07
C PRO A 303 3.36 33.20 35.07
N SER A 304 2.43 32.40 35.58
CA SER A 304 1.19 31.95 34.96
C SER A 304 -0.05 32.59 35.63
N SER A 305 -1.19 32.49 34.93
CA SER A 305 -2.60 32.63 35.34
C SER A 305 -3.25 34.03 35.41
N PHE A 306 -4.28 34.26 34.57
CA PHE A 306 -5.69 34.44 34.98
C PHE A 306 -6.65 34.60 33.78
N ASP A 307 -7.89 34.16 33.99
CA ASP A 307 -9.06 34.08 33.09
C ASP A 307 -9.48 35.37 32.37
N ARG A 308 -10.10 35.25 31.17
CA ARG A 308 -11.54 35.55 30.91
C ARG A 308 -11.89 35.66 29.41
N LEU A 309 -13.06 35.12 29.10
CA LEU A 309 -13.85 35.30 27.87
C LEU A 309 -14.04 36.78 27.49
N SER A 310 -13.93 37.10 26.19
CA SER A 310 -14.91 37.90 25.42
C SER A 310 -14.37 38.25 24.03
N SER A 311 -15.11 37.82 23.00
CA SER A 311 -15.26 38.62 21.77
C SER A 311 -16.33 39.69 22.04
N PRO A 312 -16.23 40.89 21.44
CA PRO A 312 -17.05 41.10 20.25
C PRO A 312 -16.46 42.09 19.20
N THR A 313 -16.81 41.80 17.95
CA THR A 313 -17.19 42.69 16.82
C THR A 313 -16.61 44.12 16.67
N SER A 314 -16.06 44.31 15.45
CA SER A 314 -16.37 45.39 14.49
C SER A 314 -15.87 46.82 14.72
N GLY A 315 -15.06 47.29 13.77
CA GLY A 315 -15.23 48.63 13.22
C GLY A 315 -13.97 49.33 12.70
N ALA A 316 -13.84 49.38 11.36
CA ALA A 316 -13.38 50.56 10.57
C ALA A 316 -11.91 51.02 10.75
N LEU A 317 -11.10 51.45 9.78
CA LEU A 317 -11.10 51.74 8.35
C LEU A 317 -9.67 51.38 7.89
N GLY A 318 -9.37 50.94 6.67
CA GLY A 318 -9.61 51.64 5.42
C GLY A 318 -8.36 51.46 4.56
N ASN A 319 -8.57 50.96 3.34
CA ASN A 319 -7.88 51.29 2.09
C ASN A 319 -7.79 50.10 1.16
N ALA A 320 -8.49 50.31 0.05
CA ALA A 320 -8.59 49.55 -1.17
C ALA A 320 -7.30 48.88 -1.65
N PHE A 321 -7.40 47.59 -1.95
CA PHE A 321 -6.81 47.03 -3.17
C PHE A 321 -7.79 46.01 -3.74
N THR A 322 -8.62 46.46 -4.68
CA THR A 322 -9.22 45.60 -5.70
C THR A 322 -8.16 45.24 -6.73
N VAL A 323 -7.77 43.97 -6.85
CA VAL A 323 -7.74 43.27 -8.15
C VAL A 323 -8.06 41.79 -7.89
N CYS A 324 -8.96 41.31 -8.74
CA CYS A 324 -9.54 39.98 -8.76
C CYS A 324 -8.69 39.02 -9.63
N ARG A 325 -8.89 37.72 -9.36
CA ARG A 325 -8.80 36.56 -10.25
C ARG A 325 -7.49 35.74 -10.33
N LEU A 326 -7.75 34.45 -10.05
CA LEU A 326 -7.19 33.22 -10.66
C LEU A 326 -5.98 32.58 -9.98
N GLY A 327 -6.31 31.70 -9.02
CA GLY A 327 -5.77 30.34 -8.89
C GLY A 327 -4.29 30.08 -9.13
N ALA A 328 -3.53 29.94 -8.05
CA ALA A 328 -2.44 28.97 -7.92
C ALA A 328 -2.10 28.83 -6.43
N TRP A 329 -1.80 27.60 -6.03
CA TRP A 329 -1.55 27.18 -4.66
C TRP A 329 -0.18 27.68 -4.17
N CYS A 330 -0.09 27.98 -2.88
CA CYS A 330 1.11 27.77 -2.06
C CYS A 330 0.75 26.74 -1.00
#